data_AF-A0A0F9NIS9-F1
#
_entry.id   AF-A0A0F9NIS9-F1
#
_cell.length_a   1.000
_cell.length_b   1.000
_cell.length_c   1.000
_cell.angle_alpha   90.00
_cell.angle_beta   90.00
_cell.angle_gamma   90.00
#
_symmetry.space_group_name_H-M   'P 1'
#
loop_
_entity.id
_entity.type
_entity.pdbx_description
1 polymer ?
#
loop_
_entity_poly.entity_id
_entity_poly.type
_entity_poly.pdbx_seq_one_letter_code
_entity_poly.pdbx_strand_id
1 'polypeptide(L)'
;MVLLKDTDGDDKADTKEIILSGFDDHDTHHAISAFTTDPSGALYMGEGVFLHTNVETAYGTVRATNGGFYRYSPQRHKLERTAQLPIPNPWGIAFDEWGQPFFAHTSGPDVTWMMPGTILSRYGQANPLPKNIIEEAHRVRPTSGLEFVSSRHFPDAVQGDLLINNTIGFLGTKQHIVVDDPESSGYTSKHRLDLMTSTDTNFRPVDMEFAPDGSLYFVDWHNVLIGHMQHNARDPLRDHVHGRIYRMTYPSRPLVQPAKIDGASIAELLDNLKLPEYRSRYRTRRELRGRNPEEVLSSVKTFVDGLDTDDPRYEHHVTEALWVTWGLNRVDTDLLKRVLNAKDFRARAAAVQVLRYAGHQIPEQADLLMAAAKDENPRVRLDALVAASWLDEKMGVPIIEAAGQLPMDDWMQKPYEAALAHLKGYNMGQDESGKTKTDLEGVAKKLFVAGEEIYNREGYCVTCHQPDGKGLSASQFPPLAGQEWVTGSKERLIKLALKGLMGPLELDDKSYPGQVPMTPFGGMLNDEEIASVLTFVRNTFGNKADPILPEKVKEVRESIKDKEGFYSPAELLEEHPM
;
A
#
# COMPACT_ATOMS: atom_id res chain seq x y z
N MET A 1 -15.75 -14.56 -1.24
CA MET A 1 -15.44 -15.02 0.13
C MET A 1 -16.51 -15.98 0.60
N VAL A 2 -16.11 -17.15 1.11
CA VAL A 2 -17.03 -18.17 1.61
C VAL A 2 -16.68 -18.53 3.05
N LEU A 3 -17.70 -18.80 3.87
CA LEU A 3 -17.57 -19.34 5.21
C LEU A 3 -17.87 -20.84 5.14
N LEU A 4 -16.90 -21.64 5.57
CA LEU A 4 -17.00 -23.09 5.72
C LEU A 4 -17.11 -23.39 7.21
N LYS A 5 -18.12 -24.18 7.61
CA LYS A 5 -18.31 -24.57 9.02
C LYS A 5 -18.32 -26.09 9.12
N ASP A 6 -17.47 -26.59 9.98
CA ASP A 6 -17.58 -27.91 10.59
C ASP A 6 -18.53 -27.79 11.79
N THR A 7 -19.62 -28.55 11.78
CA THR A 7 -20.68 -28.51 12.78
C THR A 7 -20.74 -29.78 13.63
N ASP A 8 -19.98 -30.81 13.29
CA ASP A 8 -19.93 -32.09 14.02
C ASP A 8 -18.54 -32.45 14.58
N GLY A 9 -17.51 -31.67 14.23
CA GLY A 9 -16.15 -31.79 14.73
C GLY A 9 -15.32 -32.86 14.03
N ASP A 10 -15.67 -33.24 12.80
CA ASP A 10 -14.94 -34.25 12.02
C ASP A 10 -13.79 -33.69 11.15
N ASP A 11 -13.47 -32.41 11.33
CA ASP A 11 -12.51 -31.61 10.57
C ASP A 11 -12.87 -31.46 9.08
N LYS A 12 -14.15 -31.62 8.70
CA LYS A 12 -14.67 -31.33 7.36
C LYS A 12 -15.80 -30.30 7.45
N ALA A 13 -15.95 -29.52 6.38
CA ALA A 13 -17.02 -28.54 6.31
C ALA A 13 -18.35 -29.19 5.96
N ASP A 14 -19.34 -29.08 6.85
CA ASP A 14 -20.73 -29.48 6.63
C ASP A 14 -21.53 -28.45 5.83
N THR A 15 -21.21 -27.18 6.05
CA THR A 15 -21.94 -26.07 5.44
C THR A 15 -21.00 -25.09 4.75
N LYS A 16 -21.51 -24.51 3.67
CA LYS A 16 -20.85 -23.47 2.89
C LYS A 16 -21.81 -22.30 2.70
N GLU A 17 -21.37 -21.13 3.13
CA GLU A 17 -22.12 -19.87 3.03
C GLU A 17 -21.32 -18.88 2.19
N ILE A 18 -21.95 -18.23 1.21
CA ILE A 18 -21.31 -17.15 0.45
C ILE A 18 -21.50 -15.86 1.25
N ILE A 19 -20.40 -15.30 1.73
CA ILE A 19 -20.41 -14.09 2.56
C ILE A 19 -20.27 -12.83 1.70
N LEU A 20 -19.39 -12.87 0.70
CA LEU A 20 -19.18 -11.79 -0.26
C LEU A 20 -18.94 -12.37 -1.66
N SER A 21 -19.52 -11.74 -2.67
CA SER A 21 -19.30 -12.00 -4.10
C SER A 21 -19.11 -10.66 -4.84
N GLY A 22 -18.56 -10.70 -6.05
CA GLY A 22 -18.33 -9.50 -6.88
C GLY A 22 -16.89 -8.96 -6.85
N PHE A 23 -15.97 -9.71 -6.23
CA PHE A 23 -14.53 -9.55 -6.51
C PHE A 23 -14.25 -10.00 -7.93
N ASP A 24 -13.53 -9.19 -8.67
CA ASP A 24 -13.13 -9.48 -10.04
C ASP A 24 -12.05 -10.58 -10.06
N ASP A 25 -12.19 -11.51 -10.99
CA ASP A 25 -11.35 -12.68 -11.16
C ASP A 25 -10.82 -12.81 -12.59
N HIS A 26 -11.01 -11.80 -13.44
CA HIS A 26 -10.62 -11.87 -14.86
C HIS A 26 -9.10 -12.02 -15.05
N ASP A 27 -8.32 -11.53 -14.09
CA ASP A 27 -6.86 -11.64 -14.07
C ASP A 27 -6.39 -12.48 -12.90
N THR A 28 -6.02 -13.71 -13.22
CA THR A 28 -5.51 -14.70 -12.26
C THR A 28 -4.20 -14.30 -11.57
N HIS A 29 -3.47 -13.31 -12.08
CA HIS A 29 -2.19 -12.88 -11.50
C HIS A 29 -2.35 -11.84 -10.38
N HIS A 30 -3.41 -11.04 -10.44
CA HIS A 30 -3.65 -9.90 -9.55
C HIS A 30 -4.84 -10.11 -8.60
N ALA A 31 -5.44 -11.30 -8.65
CA ALA A 31 -6.55 -11.73 -7.81
C ALA A 31 -6.28 -11.57 -6.31
N ILE A 32 -7.36 -11.56 -5.54
CA ILE A 32 -7.34 -11.39 -4.10
C ILE A 32 -6.34 -12.35 -3.44
N SER A 33 -5.39 -11.80 -2.70
CA SER A 33 -4.29 -12.54 -2.07
C SER A 33 -3.84 -11.90 -0.75
N ALA A 34 -2.74 -12.40 -0.18
CA ALA A 34 -2.09 -11.86 1.02
C ALA A 34 -3.06 -11.64 2.20
N PHE A 35 -3.77 -12.71 2.58
CA PHE A 35 -4.75 -12.64 3.66
C PHE A 35 -4.07 -12.50 5.02
N THR A 36 -4.58 -11.57 5.82
CA THR A 36 -4.20 -11.43 7.23
C THR A 36 -5.35 -10.81 7.99
N THR A 37 -5.15 -10.49 9.26
CA THR A 37 -6.15 -9.85 10.10
C THR A 37 -5.52 -8.78 10.97
N ASP A 38 -6.23 -7.68 11.13
CA ASP A 38 -5.85 -6.63 12.08
C ASP A 38 -6.13 -7.06 13.54
N PRO A 39 -5.78 -6.23 14.54
CA PRO A 39 -6.01 -6.55 15.95
C PRO A 39 -7.49 -6.81 16.32
N SER A 40 -8.45 -6.24 15.58
CA SER A 40 -9.88 -6.51 15.77
C SER A 40 -10.31 -7.88 15.23
N GLY A 41 -9.49 -8.50 14.38
CA GLY A 41 -9.83 -9.68 13.62
C GLY A 41 -10.58 -9.40 12.32
N ALA A 42 -10.55 -8.16 11.82
CA ALA A 42 -11.04 -7.87 10.48
C ALA A 42 -10.05 -8.40 9.44
N LEU A 43 -10.56 -9.04 8.39
CA LEU A 43 -9.77 -9.66 7.32
C LEU A 43 -9.23 -8.59 6.38
N TYR A 44 -7.92 -8.56 6.20
CA TYR A 44 -7.25 -7.81 5.15
C TYR A 44 -6.95 -8.71 3.96
N MET A 45 -7.09 -8.18 2.76
CA MET A 45 -6.83 -8.91 1.52
C MET A 45 -6.35 -7.94 0.43
N GLY A 46 -5.25 -8.27 -0.23
CA GLY A 46 -4.64 -7.47 -1.28
C GLY A 46 -5.25 -7.79 -2.66
N GLU A 47 -5.38 -6.78 -3.50
CA GLU A 47 -5.82 -6.89 -4.89
C GLU A 47 -4.92 -6.04 -5.78
N GLY A 48 -4.59 -6.53 -6.97
CA GLY A 48 -3.74 -5.83 -7.93
C GLY A 48 -4.48 -4.92 -8.92
N VAL A 49 -3.70 -4.19 -9.70
CA VAL A 49 -4.11 -3.02 -10.48
C VAL A 49 -5.10 -3.30 -11.62
N PHE A 50 -5.05 -4.50 -12.22
CA PHE A 50 -5.85 -4.78 -13.41
C PHE A 50 -7.31 -5.12 -13.12
N LEU A 51 -7.66 -5.41 -11.87
CA LEU A 51 -9.00 -5.87 -11.49
C LEU A 51 -9.96 -4.70 -11.21
N HIS A 52 -11.22 -4.91 -11.57
CA HIS A 52 -12.32 -3.94 -11.45
C HIS A 52 -13.45 -4.48 -10.57
N THR A 53 -13.16 -4.62 -9.28
CA THR A 53 -14.07 -5.22 -8.31
C THR A 53 -15.30 -4.35 -8.01
N ASN A 54 -16.46 -4.99 -7.94
CA ASN A 54 -17.75 -4.39 -7.57
C ASN A 54 -18.50 -5.32 -6.60
N VAL A 55 -18.31 -5.13 -5.30
CA VAL A 55 -18.94 -5.96 -4.25
C VAL A 55 -20.15 -5.22 -3.69
N GLU A 56 -21.34 -5.82 -3.83
CA GLU A 56 -22.55 -5.32 -3.19
C GLU A 56 -22.58 -5.70 -1.70
N THR A 57 -22.83 -4.71 -0.84
CA THR A 57 -22.93 -4.93 0.62
C THR A 57 -24.16 -4.24 1.19
N ALA A 58 -24.52 -4.58 2.43
CA ALA A 58 -25.58 -3.89 3.17
C ALA A 58 -25.27 -2.39 3.43
N TYR A 59 -24.02 -1.97 3.24
CA TYR A 59 -23.57 -0.58 3.38
C TYR A 59 -23.43 0.15 2.04
N GLY A 60 -23.88 -0.47 0.94
CA GLY A 60 -23.68 0.02 -0.43
C GLY A 60 -22.59 -0.73 -1.17
N THR A 61 -22.39 -0.39 -2.45
CA THR A 61 -21.40 -1.03 -3.30
C THR A 61 -20.00 -0.56 -2.95
N VAL A 62 -19.11 -1.51 -2.65
CA VAL A 62 -17.67 -1.25 -2.54
C VAL A 62 -17.04 -1.52 -3.89
N ARG A 63 -16.52 -0.46 -4.51
CA ARG A 63 -15.82 -0.53 -5.81
C ARG A 63 -14.33 -0.38 -5.60
N ALA A 64 -13.55 -1.01 -6.46
CA ALA A 64 -12.14 -0.70 -6.56
C ALA A 64 -11.65 -0.64 -8.00
N THR A 65 -10.64 0.19 -8.15
CA THR A 65 -9.77 0.34 -9.33
C THR A 65 -8.37 0.54 -8.78
N ASN A 66 -7.33 0.18 -9.52
CA ASN A 66 -5.94 0.18 -9.03
C ASN A 66 -5.66 -0.89 -7.96
N GLY A 67 -4.38 -1.06 -7.61
CA GLY A 67 -3.97 -2.00 -6.57
C GLY A 67 -4.25 -1.48 -5.16
N GLY A 68 -4.20 -2.37 -4.17
CA GLY A 68 -4.44 -1.99 -2.78
C GLY A 68 -5.03 -3.10 -1.94
N PHE A 69 -5.74 -2.72 -0.88
CA PHE A 69 -6.18 -3.64 0.16
C PHE A 69 -7.62 -3.38 0.56
N TYR A 70 -8.39 -4.45 0.70
CA TYR A 70 -9.67 -4.42 1.40
C TYR A 70 -9.50 -4.75 2.87
N ARG A 71 -10.43 -4.24 3.67
CA ARG A 71 -10.66 -4.67 5.05
C ARG A 71 -12.11 -5.09 5.21
N TYR A 72 -12.35 -6.32 5.67
CA TYR A 72 -13.67 -6.86 5.96
C TYR A 72 -13.82 -7.16 7.45
N SER A 73 -14.74 -6.50 8.13
CA SER A 73 -15.11 -6.79 9.52
C SER A 73 -16.22 -7.85 9.56
N PRO A 74 -15.94 -9.09 10.00
CA PRO A 74 -16.95 -10.14 10.05
C PRO A 74 -18.09 -9.83 11.02
N GLN A 75 -17.81 -9.14 12.13
CA GLN A 75 -18.83 -8.82 13.16
C GLN A 75 -19.86 -7.81 12.68
N ARG A 76 -19.50 -7.00 11.68
CA ARG A 76 -20.36 -5.97 11.09
C ARG A 76 -20.84 -6.32 9.69
N HIS A 77 -20.30 -7.37 9.08
CA HIS A 77 -20.45 -7.65 7.67
C HIS A 77 -20.08 -6.42 6.80
N LYS A 78 -19.08 -5.63 7.24
CA LYS A 78 -18.69 -4.38 6.60
C LYS A 78 -17.38 -4.58 5.84
N LEU A 79 -17.44 -4.47 4.51
CA LEU A 79 -16.28 -4.39 3.63
C LEU A 79 -15.96 -2.91 3.34
N GLU A 80 -14.68 -2.59 3.24
CA GLU A 80 -14.20 -1.30 2.76
C GLU A 80 -12.91 -1.48 1.94
N ARG A 81 -12.70 -0.61 0.95
CA ARG A 81 -11.39 -0.48 0.29
C ARG A 81 -10.51 0.40 1.16
N THR A 82 -9.78 -0.23 2.09
CA THR A 82 -9.06 0.49 3.13
C THR A 82 -7.81 1.20 2.60
N ALA A 83 -7.24 0.69 1.50
CA ALA A 83 -6.17 1.35 0.76
C ALA A 83 -6.37 1.17 -0.75
N GLN A 84 -6.26 2.25 -1.51
CA GLN A 84 -6.17 2.23 -2.97
C GLN A 84 -4.90 2.97 -3.37
N LEU A 85 -3.91 2.25 -3.89
CA LEU A 85 -2.54 2.73 -4.06
C LEU A 85 -2.06 2.49 -5.50
N PRO A 86 -1.07 3.27 -6.00
CA PRO A 86 -0.52 3.08 -7.33
C PRO A 86 0.49 1.92 -7.32
N ILE A 87 0.04 0.75 -6.88
CA ILE A 87 0.85 -0.47 -6.77
C ILE A 87 0.32 -1.52 -7.74
N PRO A 88 1.19 -2.28 -8.43
CA PRO A 88 0.71 -3.28 -9.37
C PRO A 88 0.06 -4.46 -8.68
N ASN A 89 0.76 -5.11 -7.74
CA ASN A 89 0.32 -6.39 -7.18
C ASN A 89 0.85 -6.62 -5.74
N PRO A 90 0.00 -6.51 -4.71
CA PRO A 90 0.42 -6.68 -3.31
C PRO A 90 0.56 -8.16 -2.92
N TRP A 91 1.75 -8.60 -2.50
CA TRP A 91 2.06 -10.01 -2.19
C TRP A 91 2.55 -10.27 -0.75
N GLY A 92 2.42 -9.28 0.13
CA GLY A 92 2.74 -9.45 1.53
C GLY A 92 2.14 -8.33 2.36
N ILE A 93 1.60 -8.68 3.52
CA ILE A 93 1.12 -7.74 4.52
C ILE A 93 1.34 -8.33 5.91
N ALA A 94 1.83 -7.51 6.83
CA ALA A 94 2.00 -7.87 8.23
C ALA A 94 1.64 -6.68 9.13
N PHE A 95 1.34 -6.97 10.38
CA PHE A 95 1.09 -5.95 11.40
C PHE A 95 2.19 -6.02 12.44
N ASP A 96 2.70 -4.86 12.85
CA ASP A 96 3.63 -4.80 13.97
C ASP A 96 2.91 -5.06 15.32
N GLU A 97 3.67 -4.98 16.40
CA GLU A 97 3.16 -5.20 17.76
C GLU A 97 2.01 -4.24 18.18
N TRP A 98 1.96 -3.05 17.58
CA TRP A 98 1.00 -1.99 17.87
C TRP A 98 -0.12 -1.91 16.82
N GLY A 99 -0.21 -2.89 15.93
CA GLY A 99 -1.28 -2.98 14.93
C GLY A 99 -1.07 -2.09 13.70
N GLN A 100 0.16 -1.64 13.45
CA GLN A 100 0.49 -0.82 12.28
C GLN A 100 0.72 -1.71 11.05
N PRO A 101 0.03 -1.44 9.92
CA PRO A 101 0.11 -2.28 8.72
C PRO A 101 1.36 -1.97 7.88
N PHE A 102 2.09 -3.02 7.47
CA PHE A 102 3.19 -2.96 6.50
C PHE A 102 2.89 -3.87 5.33
N PHE A 103 3.30 -3.47 4.13
CA PHE A 103 3.07 -4.29 2.94
C PHE A 103 4.23 -4.24 1.94
N ALA A 104 4.28 -5.27 1.12
CA ALA A 104 5.19 -5.40 -0.02
C ALA A 104 4.38 -5.65 -1.30
N HIS A 105 4.87 -5.14 -2.43
CA HIS A 105 4.25 -5.39 -3.74
C HIS A 105 5.26 -5.95 -4.74
N THR A 106 4.89 -7.03 -5.42
CA THR A 106 5.84 -7.91 -6.13
C THR A 106 6.56 -7.27 -7.31
N SER A 107 5.94 -6.29 -7.99
CA SER A 107 6.53 -5.66 -9.18
C SER A 107 7.64 -4.66 -8.85
N GLY A 108 7.68 -4.17 -7.61
CA GLY A 108 8.72 -3.27 -7.11
C GLY A 108 9.49 -3.94 -5.97
N PRO A 109 10.67 -3.42 -5.60
CA PRO A 109 11.41 -3.94 -4.47
C PRO A 109 11.05 -3.27 -3.14
N ASP A 110 9.96 -2.52 -3.11
CA ASP A 110 9.60 -1.65 -2.00
C ASP A 110 8.78 -2.41 -0.96
N VAL A 111 9.09 -2.12 0.31
CA VAL A 111 8.27 -2.47 1.46
C VAL A 111 7.97 -1.20 2.22
N THR A 112 6.71 -1.03 2.60
CA THR A 112 6.17 0.27 2.98
C THR A 112 5.24 0.13 4.18
N TRP A 113 5.30 1.12 5.09
CA TRP A 113 4.28 1.30 6.13
C TRP A 113 3.00 1.87 5.49
N MET A 114 1.90 1.11 5.54
CA MET A 114 0.67 1.37 4.78
C MET A 114 -0.14 2.54 5.33
N MET A 115 -0.09 2.80 6.64
CA MET A 115 -0.99 3.72 7.36
C MET A 115 -1.17 5.10 6.68
N PRO A 116 -0.11 5.79 6.20
CA PRO A 116 -0.28 7.07 5.52
C PRO A 116 -1.14 6.97 4.23
N GLY A 117 -1.17 5.80 3.59
CA GLY A 117 -1.92 5.53 2.37
C GLY A 117 -3.38 5.09 2.59
N THR A 118 -3.84 4.97 3.84
CA THR A 118 -5.20 4.48 4.16
C THR A 118 -6.23 5.60 4.36
N ILE A 119 -5.97 6.79 3.81
CA ILE A 119 -6.99 7.86 3.72
C ILE A 119 -8.18 7.39 2.86
N LEU A 120 -9.36 7.99 3.05
CA LEU A 120 -10.52 7.65 2.22
C LEU A 120 -10.21 7.93 0.75
N SER A 121 -10.16 6.86 -0.04
CA SER A 121 -9.89 6.94 -1.47
C SER A 121 -11.13 7.42 -2.24
N ARG A 122 -10.89 8.19 -3.30
CA ARG A 122 -11.91 8.44 -4.32
C ARG A 122 -11.86 7.33 -5.38
N TYR A 123 -13.02 6.93 -5.88
CA TYR A 123 -13.10 5.94 -6.96
C TYR A 123 -12.27 6.40 -8.17
N GLY A 124 -11.50 5.50 -8.78
CA GLY A 124 -10.63 5.82 -9.91
C GLY A 124 -9.31 6.55 -9.56
N GLN A 125 -9.04 6.85 -8.29
CA GLN A 125 -7.90 7.67 -7.88
C GLN A 125 -7.07 6.98 -6.81
N ALA A 126 -5.78 6.79 -7.08
CA ALA A 126 -4.87 6.22 -6.09
C ALA A 126 -4.50 7.27 -5.03
N ASN A 127 -4.49 6.87 -3.77
CA ASN A 127 -3.89 7.66 -2.71
C ASN A 127 -2.36 7.71 -2.91
N PRO A 128 -1.68 8.72 -2.35
CA PRO A 128 -0.21 8.76 -2.36
C PRO A 128 0.40 7.47 -1.80
N LEU A 129 1.32 6.87 -2.57
CA LEU A 129 2.09 5.71 -2.11
C LEU A 129 3.05 6.18 -0.99
N PRO A 130 2.97 5.61 0.22
CA PRO A 130 3.93 5.94 1.26
C PRO A 130 5.33 5.45 0.88
N LYS A 131 6.37 6.10 1.41
CA LYS A 131 7.75 5.82 1.00
C LYS A 131 8.20 4.42 1.44
N ASN A 132 9.10 3.85 0.65
CA ASN A 132 9.79 2.62 0.98
C ASN A 132 10.67 2.79 2.24
N ILE A 133 10.76 1.75 3.07
CA ILE A 133 11.61 1.72 4.27
C ILE A 133 12.91 0.91 4.06
N ILE A 134 13.03 0.12 2.99
CA ILE A 134 14.17 -0.78 2.78
C ILE A 134 15.37 -0.04 2.17
N GLU A 135 16.56 -0.20 2.77
CA GLU A 135 17.81 0.35 2.25
C GLU A 135 18.05 -0.05 0.79
N GLU A 136 18.52 0.90 -0.02
CA GLU A 136 18.69 0.71 -1.46
C GLU A 136 19.53 -0.53 -1.82
N ALA A 137 20.59 -0.79 -1.04
CA ALA A 137 21.47 -1.95 -1.23
C ALA A 137 20.81 -3.31 -0.96
N HIS A 138 19.67 -3.33 -0.26
CA HIS A 138 18.99 -4.55 0.19
C HIS A 138 17.60 -4.73 -0.44
N ARG A 139 17.20 -3.81 -1.32
CA ARG A 139 15.99 -3.89 -2.14
C ARG A 139 16.06 -5.10 -3.08
N VAL A 140 15.08 -5.98 -2.98
CA VAL A 140 14.96 -7.21 -3.79
C VAL A 140 13.59 -7.31 -4.43
N ARG A 141 13.51 -7.91 -5.61
CA ARG A 141 12.25 -8.16 -6.31
C ARG A 141 12.29 -9.50 -7.05
N PRO A 142 11.15 -10.20 -7.21
CA PRO A 142 9.86 -9.90 -6.62
C PRO A 142 9.78 -10.28 -5.14
N THR A 143 9.23 -9.36 -4.34
CA THR A 143 8.91 -9.58 -2.93
C THR A 143 7.64 -10.41 -2.78
N SER A 144 7.58 -11.19 -1.71
CA SER A 144 6.42 -11.98 -1.30
C SER A 144 6.51 -12.26 0.19
N GLY A 145 5.40 -12.39 0.90
CA GLY A 145 5.39 -12.79 2.31
C GLY A 145 6.06 -11.78 3.24
N LEU A 146 5.37 -11.38 4.30
CA LEU A 146 5.92 -10.52 5.35
C LEU A 146 5.57 -11.10 6.71
N GLU A 147 6.48 -10.99 7.65
CA GLU A 147 6.23 -11.35 9.05
C GLU A 147 7.15 -10.54 9.96
N PHE A 148 6.72 -10.31 11.19
CA PHE A 148 7.56 -9.74 12.25
C PHE A 148 8.02 -10.83 13.20
N VAL A 149 9.29 -10.77 13.61
CA VAL A 149 9.82 -11.69 14.61
C VAL A 149 9.15 -11.41 15.96
N SER A 150 8.32 -12.34 16.43
CA SER A 150 7.58 -12.23 17.69
C SER A 150 7.51 -13.59 18.40
N SER A 151 8.66 -14.05 18.88
CA SER A 151 8.77 -15.29 19.65
C SER A 151 10.03 -15.33 20.51
N ARG A 152 9.87 -15.65 21.80
CA ARG A 152 11.00 -15.87 22.71
C ARG A 152 11.88 -17.07 22.34
N HIS A 153 11.43 -17.94 21.43
CA HIS A 153 12.29 -18.99 20.88
C HIS A 153 13.49 -18.41 20.13
N PHE A 154 13.33 -17.23 19.51
CA PHE A 154 14.40 -16.50 18.83
C PHE A 154 15.06 -15.47 19.77
N PRO A 155 16.29 -14.99 19.48
CA PRO A 155 17.00 -14.03 20.32
C PRO A 155 16.20 -12.76 20.65
N ASP A 156 16.45 -12.15 21.81
CA ASP A 156 15.74 -10.94 22.23
C ASP A 156 16.10 -9.74 21.34
N ALA A 157 17.34 -9.72 20.84
CA ALA A 157 17.86 -8.66 19.97
C ALA A 157 17.20 -8.59 18.58
N VAL A 158 16.38 -9.57 18.21
CA VAL A 158 15.69 -9.62 16.90
C VAL A 158 14.18 -9.49 17.00
N GLN A 159 13.61 -9.36 18.21
CA GLN A 159 12.16 -9.18 18.35
C GLN A 159 11.74 -7.85 17.71
N GLY A 160 10.68 -7.88 16.89
CA GLY A 160 10.22 -6.74 16.10
C GLY A 160 10.97 -6.52 14.79
N ASP A 161 11.97 -7.34 14.44
CA ASP A 161 12.56 -7.30 13.10
C ASP A 161 11.54 -7.76 12.05
N LEU A 162 11.58 -7.12 10.88
CA LEU A 162 10.77 -7.45 9.71
C LEU A 162 11.47 -8.49 8.84
N LEU A 163 10.71 -9.51 8.41
CA LEU A 163 11.13 -10.56 7.50
C LEU A 163 10.47 -10.37 6.14
N ILE A 164 11.25 -10.52 5.06
CA ILE A 164 10.79 -10.30 3.67
C ILE A 164 11.30 -11.46 2.81
N ASN A 165 10.40 -12.25 2.20
CA ASN A 165 10.85 -13.22 1.21
C ASN A 165 11.06 -12.58 -0.15
N ASN A 166 11.93 -13.20 -0.94
CA ASN A 166 12.09 -12.92 -2.35
C ASN A 166 12.29 -14.21 -3.14
N THR A 167 11.76 -14.22 -4.37
CA THR A 167 11.66 -15.44 -5.17
C THR A 167 12.54 -15.42 -6.43
N ILE A 168 13.10 -14.29 -6.87
CA ILE A 168 13.97 -14.23 -8.08
C ILE A 168 15.23 -13.41 -7.79
N GLY A 169 16.38 -13.90 -8.24
CA GLY A 169 17.68 -13.25 -8.02
C GLY A 169 18.22 -13.55 -6.62
N PHE A 170 17.60 -12.97 -5.58
CA PHE A 170 17.89 -13.34 -4.19
C PHE A 170 16.93 -14.44 -3.72
N LEU A 171 17.40 -15.68 -3.61
CA LEU A 171 16.55 -16.83 -3.27
C LEU A 171 16.56 -17.06 -1.75
N GLY A 172 15.72 -16.32 -1.03
CA GLY A 172 15.84 -16.28 0.43
C GLY A 172 14.91 -15.32 1.16
N THR A 173 15.21 -15.14 2.44
CA THR A 173 14.51 -14.23 3.35
C THR A 173 15.51 -13.20 3.88
N LYS A 174 15.18 -11.92 3.74
CA LYS A 174 15.93 -10.82 4.37
C LYS A 174 15.32 -10.47 5.72
N GLN A 175 16.18 -10.16 6.67
CA GLN A 175 15.78 -9.68 7.99
C GLN A 175 16.25 -8.25 8.18
N HIS A 176 15.32 -7.38 8.58
CA HIS A 176 15.55 -5.97 8.75
C HIS A 176 15.15 -5.55 10.17
N ILE A 177 16.03 -4.79 10.83
CA ILE A 177 15.65 -4.02 12.00
C ILE A 177 14.63 -2.98 11.55
N VAL A 178 13.51 -2.86 12.25
CA VAL A 178 12.52 -1.80 12.05
C VAL A 178 12.22 -1.19 13.41
N VAL A 179 12.44 0.11 13.54
CA VAL A 179 12.23 0.84 14.79
C VAL A 179 11.53 2.16 14.51
N ASP A 180 10.83 2.66 15.53
CA ASP A 180 10.24 4.00 15.51
C ASP A 180 11.33 5.04 15.25
N ASP A 181 11.08 5.95 14.32
CA ASP A 181 11.96 7.09 14.08
C ASP A 181 11.63 8.19 15.11
N PRO A 182 12.55 8.56 16.02
CA PRO A 182 12.25 9.59 17.03
C PRO A 182 12.03 10.99 16.42
N GLU A 183 12.50 11.22 15.18
CA GLU A 183 12.41 12.52 14.50
C GLU A 183 11.24 12.59 13.50
N SER A 184 10.44 11.52 13.36
CA SER A 184 9.29 11.51 12.45
C SER A 184 8.13 10.66 12.98
N SER A 185 7.01 10.67 12.26
CA SER A 185 5.85 9.83 12.51
C SER A 185 6.05 8.37 12.13
N GLY A 186 7.08 8.05 11.34
CA GLY A 186 7.26 6.72 10.76
C GLY A 186 8.36 5.91 11.41
N TYR A 187 9.07 5.17 10.55
CA TYR A 187 10.05 4.16 10.96
C TYR A 187 11.37 4.38 10.26
N THR A 188 12.45 3.95 10.92
CA THR A 188 13.72 3.66 10.27
C THR A 188 13.89 2.16 10.13
N SER A 189 14.62 1.73 9.10
CA SER A 189 14.95 0.33 8.91
C SER A 189 16.40 0.15 8.49
N LYS A 190 16.98 -0.98 8.91
CA LYS A 190 18.34 -1.37 8.56
C LYS A 190 18.40 -2.87 8.33
N HIS A 191 19.04 -3.29 7.25
CA HIS A 191 19.34 -4.70 7.01
C HIS A 191 20.17 -5.24 8.18
N ARG A 192 19.73 -6.38 8.71
CA ARG A 192 20.45 -7.10 9.74
C ARG A 192 21.27 -8.21 9.13
N LEU A 193 20.59 -9.09 8.39
CA LEU A 193 21.18 -10.29 7.82
C LEU A 193 20.26 -10.89 6.74
N ASP A 194 20.85 -11.71 5.88
CA ASP A 194 20.10 -12.61 5.02
C ASP A 194 19.82 -13.89 5.81
N LEU A 195 18.61 -14.01 6.36
CA LEU A 195 18.22 -15.03 7.35
C LEU A 195 18.38 -16.44 6.80
N MET A 196 18.08 -16.58 5.52
CA MET A 196 18.24 -17.82 4.79
C MET A 196 18.42 -17.51 3.31
N THR A 197 19.27 -18.30 2.69
CA THR A 197 19.51 -18.30 1.24
C THR A 197 19.63 -19.73 0.76
N SER A 198 19.34 -19.96 -0.52
CA SER A 198 19.50 -21.28 -1.13
C SER A 198 20.29 -21.19 -2.42
N THR A 199 21.14 -22.20 -2.65
CA THR A 199 21.82 -22.43 -3.93
C THR A 199 20.96 -23.26 -4.90
N ASP A 200 19.86 -23.84 -4.42
CA ASP A 200 18.86 -24.49 -5.26
C ASP A 200 18.15 -23.43 -6.10
N THR A 201 18.36 -23.48 -7.42
CA THR A 201 17.82 -22.51 -8.36
C THR A 201 16.30 -22.53 -8.43
N ASN A 202 15.63 -23.56 -7.88
CA ASN A 202 14.18 -23.69 -7.84
C ASN A 202 13.59 -23.22 -6.50
N PHE A 203 14.41 -22.82 -5.52
CA PHE A 203 13.94 -22.33 -4.23
C PHE A 203 13.24 -20.97 -4.36
N ARG A 204 11.99 -20.88 -3.88
CA ARG A 204 11.06 -19.75 -3.98
C ARG A 204 10.26 -19.62 -2.67
N PRO A 205 10.81 -18.99 -1.63
CA PRO A 205 10.06 -18.76 -0.40
C PRO A 205 8.95 -17.75 -0.68
N VAL A 206 7.70 -18.08 -0.35
CA VAL A 206 6.53 -17.23 -0.72
C VAL A 206 5.73 -16.72 0.47
N ASP A 207 5.74 -17.43 1.61
CA ASP A 207 5.02 -17.00 2.82
C ASP A 207 5.67 -17.58 4.09
N MET A 208 5.36 -17.00 5.25
CA MET A 208 5.89 -17.44 6.55
C MET A 208 4.99 -17.07 7.74
N GLU A 209 5.03 -17.86 8.80
CA GLU A 209 4.29 -17.60 10.04
C GLU A 209 4.95 -18.30 11.25
N PHE A 210 4.91 -17.65 12.42
CA PHE A 210 5.29 -18.28 13.69
C PHE A 210 4.26 -19.30 14.19
N ALA A 211 4.72 -20.50 14.51
CA ALA A 211 3.92 -21.55 15.13
C ALA A 211 3.67 -21.29 16.63
N PRO A 212 2.65 -21.93 17.25
CA PRO A 212 2.38 -21.83 18.69
C PRO A 212 3.56 -22.20 19.60
N ASP A 213 4.48 -23.03 19.10
CA ASP A 213 5.70 -23.43 19.81
C ASP A 213 6.87 -22.44 19.63
N GLY A 214 6.61 -21.32 18.96
CA GLY A 214 7.58 -20.26 18.72
C GLY A 214 8.55 -20.49 17.55
N SER A 215 8.50 -21.64 16.87
CA SER A 215 9.29 -21.86 15.65
C SER A 215 8.70 -21.11 14.46
N LEU A 216 9.55 -20.70 13.50
CA LEU A 216 9.11 -20.04 12.28
C LEU A 216 8.89 -21.07 11.18
N TYR A 217 7.69 -21.15 10.63
CA TYR A 217 7.41 -21.93 9.44
C TYR A 217 7.47 -21.03 8.21
N PHE A 218 8.04 -21.54 7.12
CA PHE A 218 7.96 -20.87 5.83
C PHE A 218 7.73 -21.90 4.72
N VAL A 219 7.06 -21.44 3.67
CA VAL A 219 6.70 -22.25 2.52
C VAL A 219 7.54 -21.87 1.33
N ASP A 220 8.00 -22.88 0.63
CA ASP A 220 8.73 -22.77 -0.62
C ASP A 220 7.89 -23.36 -1.74
N TRP A 221 7.52 -22.50 -2.70
CA TRP A 221 6.75 -22.90 -3.87
C TRP A 221 7.51 -23.89 -4.76
N HIS A 222 8.85 -23.93 -4.65
CA HIS A 222 9.77 -24.82 -5.36
C HIS A 222 9.44 -24.97 -6.86
N ASN A 223 9.86 -23.99 -7.67
CA ASN A 223 9.50 -23.98 -9.08
C ASN A 223 10.61 -23.45 -9.98
N VAL A 224 10.81 -24.13 -11.11
CA VAL A 224 11.71 -23.70 -12.18
C VAL A 224 11.11 -22.48 -12.88
N LEU A 225 9.81 -22.54 -13.20
CA LEU A 225 9.12 -21.56 -14.02
C LEU A 225 8.24 -20.64 -13.16
N ILE A 226 8.62 -19.37 -13.07
CA ILE A 226 7.86 -18.34 -12.34
C ILE A 226 6.90 -17.60 -13.27
N GLY A 227 7.44 -16.99 -14.33
CA GLY A 227 6.70 -16.07 -15.21
C GLY A 227 5.68 -16.78 -16.09
N HIS A 228 4.51 -16.18 -16.27
CA HIS A 228 3.42 -16.68 -17.12
C HIS A 228 3.40 -16.07 -18.53
N MET A 229 4.11 -14.96 -18.74
CA MET A 229 4.26 -14.34 -20.06
C MET A 229 5.27 -15.08 -20.94
N GLN A 230 6.33 -15.63 -20.34
CA GLN A 230 7.41 -16.32 -21.03
C GLN A 230 7.12 -17.81 -21.26
N HIS A 231 6.25 -18.40 -20.43
CA HIS A 231 5.97 -19.84 -20.42
C HIS A 231 4.49 -20.10 -20.25
N ASN A 232 3.94 -21.04 -21.04
CA ASN A 232 2.54 -21.43 -20.95
C ASN A 232 2.18 -21.93 -19.54
N ALA A 233 0.96 -21.69 -19.07
CA ALA A 233 0.47 -22.22 -17.78
C ALA A 233 0.48 -23.75 -17.71
N ARG A 234 0.50 -24.45 -18.85
CA ARG A 234 0.60 -25.91 -18.97
C ARG A 234 2.01 -26.41 -19.31
N ASP A 235 3.02 -25.55 -19.20
CA ASP A 235 4.40 -25.94 -19.45
C ASP A 235 4.79 -27.09 -18.50
N PRO A 236 5.28 -28.24 -19.00
CA PRO A 236 5.58 -29.40 -18.17
C PRO A 236 6.73 -29.17 -17.18
N LEU A 237 7.49 -28.08 -17.32
CA LEU A 237 8.52 -27.68 -16.36
C LEU A 237 7.95 -26.89 -15.16
N ARG A 238 6.64 -26.58 -15.15
CA ARG A 238 5.98 -26.05 -13.95
C ARG A 238 5.80 -27.18 -12.95
N ASP A 239 6.38 -27.00 -11.77
CA ASP A 239 6.21 -27.94 -10.69
C ASP A 239 4.82 -27.77 -10.04
N HIS A 240 4.11 -28.89 -9.87
CA HIS A 240 2.77 -28.95 -9.31
C HIS A 240 2.69 -29.85 -8.06
N VAL A 241 3.79 -30.47 -7.63
CA VAL A 241 3.75 -31.54 -6.62
C VAL A 241 4.88 -31.48 -5.57
N HIS A 242 5.93 -30.68 -5.76
CA HIS A 242 7.11 -30.68 -4.88
C HIS A 242 7.29 -29.42 -4.01
N GLY A 243 6.22 -28.68 -3.71
CA GLY A 243 6.30 -27.59 -2.73
C GLY A 243 6.84 -28.09 -1.38
N ARG A 244 7.60 -27.25 -0.66
CA ARG A 244 8.26 -27.60 0.60
C ARG A 244 7.78 -26.72 1.75
N ILE A 245 7.65 -27.30 2.94
CA ILE A 245 7.40 -26.58 4.18
C ILE A 245 8.60 -26.78 5.09
N TYR A 246 9.21 -25.68 5.53
CA TYR A 246 10.35 -25.69 6.44
C TYR A 246 9.92 -25.19 7.81
N ARG A 247 10.57 -25.73 8.84
CA ARG A 247 10.47 -25.26 10.22
C ARG A 247 11.84 -24.81 10.70
N MET A 248 11.97 -23.54 11.03
CA MET A 248 13.17 -22.93 11.56
C MET A 248 13.09 -22.85 13.08
N THR A 249 14.13 -23.34 13.74
CA THR A 249 14.30 -23.28 15.19
C THR A 249 15.64 -22.63 15.55
N TYR A 250 15.76 -22.13 16.78
CA TYR A 250 17.00 -21.63 17.35
C TYR A 250 17.51 -22.62 18.41
N PRO A 251 18.45 -23.52 18.07
CA PRO A 251 18.72 -24.72 18.88
C PRO A 251 19.17 -24.47 20.32
N SER A 252 19.73 -23.30 20.62
CA SER A 252 20.19 -22.96 21.97
C SER A 252 19.12 -22.30 22.86
N ARG A 253 17.87 -22.17 22.37
CA ARG A 253 16.73 -21.71 23.15
C ARG A 253 15.64 -22.79 23.13
N PRO A 254 14.90 -22.99 24.24
CA PRO A 254 13.78 -23.92 24.25
C PRO A 254 12.68 -23.46 23.29
N LEU A 255 11.89 -24.39 22.77
CA LEU A 255 10.62 -24.05 22.16
C LEU A 255 9.71 -23.37 23.19
N VAL A 256 8.84 -22.49 22.72
CA VAL A 256 7.80 -21.90 23.55
C VAL A 256 6.78 -22.99 23.88
N GLN A 257 6.35 -23.05 25.14
CA GLN A 257 5.19 -23.86 25.49
C GLN A 257 3.93 -23.19 24.93
N PRO A 258 3.15 -23.86 24.04
CA PRO A 258 1.97 -23.25 23.47
C PRO A 258 0.97 -22.81 24.56
N ALA A 259 0.47 -21.58 24.44
CA ALA A 259 -0.60 -21.09 25.30
C ALA A 259 -1.88 -21.93 25.08
N LYS A 260 -2.60 -22.21 26.17
CA LYS A 260 -3.89 -22.90 26.05
C LYS A 260 -4.94 -21.92 25.50
N ILE A 261 -5.56 -22.29 24.40
CA ILE A 261 -6.61 -21.51 23.72
C ILE A 261 -7.90 -22.31 23.70
N ASP A 262 -7.87 -23.48 23.03
CA ASP A 262 -8.99 -24.39 23.02
C ASP A 262 -9.33 -24.89 24.44
N GLY A 263 -10.62 -24.83 24.78
CA GLY A 263 -11.11 -25.16 26.11
C GLY A 263 -10.57 -24.28 27.26
N ALA A 264 -9.87 -23.18 26.97
CA ALA A 264 -9.43 -22.23 28.00
C ALA A 264 -10.62 -21.41 28.53
N SER A 265 -10.51 -20.97 29.79
CA SER A 265 -11.47 -20.03 30.39
C SER A 265 -11.27 -18.61 29.84
N ILE A 266 -12.28 -17.74 29.94
CA ILE A 266 -12.13 -16.32 29.55
C ILE A 266 -10.99 -15.64 30.33
N ALA A 267 -10.84 -15.93 31.62
CA ALA A 267 -9.76 -15.39 32.43
C ALA A 267 -8.37 -15.85 31.95
N GLU A 268 -8.21 -17.13 31.63
CA GLU A 268 -6.96 -17.68 31.08
C GLU A 268 -6.65 -17.10 29.70
N LEU A 269 -7.67 -16.93 28.84
CA LEU A 269 -7.52 -16.26 27.56
C LEU A 269 -7.06 -14.80 27.74
N LEU A 270 -7.68 -14.04 28.63
CA LEU A 270 -7.25 -12.66 28.88
C LEU A 270 -5.82 -12.60 29.42
N ASP A 271 -5.42 -13.55 30.29
CA ASP A 271 -4.04 -13.64 30.76
C ASP A 271 -3.03 -13.87 29.63
N ASN A 272 -3.39 -14.68 28.61
CA ASN A 272 -2.57 -14.91 27.42
C ASN A 272 -2.27 -13.62 26.63
N LEU A 273 -3.04 -12.54 26.79
CA LEU A 273 -2.76 -11.24 26.14
C LEU A 273 -1.48 -10.59 26.65
N LYS A 274 -0.93 -11.05 27.80
CA LYS A 274 0.35 -10.58 28.32
C LYS A 274 1.56 -11.26 27.68
N LEU A 275 1.34 -12.36 26.97
CA LEU A 275 2.43 -13.13 26.35
C LEU A 275 3.12 -12.31 25.25
N PRO A 276 4.45 -12.41 25.08
CA PRO A 276 5.17 -11.69 24.05
C PRO A 276 4.92 -12.24 22.64
N GLU A 277 4.51 -13.51 22.52
CA GLU A 277 4.21 -14.14 21.23
C GLU A 277 2.92 -13.56 20.61
N TYR A 278 3.07 -12.77 19.53
CA TYR A 278 1.93 -12.21 18.78
C TYR A 278 0.93 -13.29 18.37
N ARG A 279 1.40 -14.46 17.90
CA ARG A 279 0.54 -15.54 17.43
C ARG A 279 -0.25 -16.23 18.55
N SER A 280 0.15 -16.08 19.81
CA SER A 280 -0.66 -16.46 20.98
C SER A 280 -1.75 -15.42 21.24
N ARG A 281 -1.39 -14.14 21.34
CA ARG A 281 -2.36 -13.03 21.52
C ARG A 281 -3.40 -12.98 20.39
N TYR A 282 -2.95 -13.21 19.16
CA TYR A 282 -3.77 -13.31 17.96
C TYR A 282 -4.88 -14.37 18.08
N ARG A 283 -4.51 -15.61 18.44
CA ARG A 283 -5.46 -16.72 18.58
C ARG A 283 -6.36 -16.54 19.80
N THR A 284 -5.83 -15.98 20.89
CA THR A 284 -6.61 -15.58 22.07
C THR A 284 -7.73 -14.60 21.70
N ARG A 285 -7.42 -13.51 21.00
CA ARG A 285 -8.44 -12.54 20.57
C ARG A 285 -9.46 -13.19 19.65
N ARG A 286 -9.03 -14.11 18.77
CA ARG A 286 -9.94 -14.90 17.92
C ARG A 286 -10.92 -15.74 18.73
N GLU A 287 -10.41 -16.45 19.74
CA GLU A 287 -11.24 -17.28 20.60
C GLU A 287 -12.23 -16.45 21.43
N LEU A 288 -11.77 -15.35 22.03
CA LEU A 288 -12.63 -14.43 22.80
C LEU A 288 -13.78 -13.85 21.97
N ARG A 289 -13.59 -13.62 20.66
CA ARG A 289 -14.66 -13.16 19.76
C ARG A 289 -15.79 -14.16 19.57
N GLY A 290 -15.54 -15.45 19.81
CA GLY A 290 -16.55 -16.50 19.73
C GLY A 290 -17.31 -16.74 21.04
N ARG A 291 -16.94 -16.07 22.13
CA ARG A 291 -17.56 -16.23 23.46
C ARG A 291 -18.73 -15.26 23.66
N ASN A 292 -19.49 -15.44 24.75
CA ASN A 292 -20.55 -14.52 25.13
C ASN A 292 -19.97 -13.10 25.37
N PRO A 293 -20.41 -12.07 24.63
CA PRO A 293 -19.83 -10.74 24.72
C PRO A 293 -19.91 -10.12 26.12
N GLU A 294 -21.02 -10.29 26.83
CA GLU A 294 -21.26 -9.71 28.15
C GLU A 294 -20.31 -10.31 29.21
N GLU A 295 -20.07 -11.62 29.17
CA GLU A 295 -19.10 -12.31 30.03
C GLU A 295 -17.67 -11.85 29.73
N VAL A 296 -17.32 -11.69 28.45
CA VAL A 296 -15.98 -11.21 28.05
C VAL A 296 -15.76 -9.77 28.51
N LEU A 297 -16.70 -8.86 28.28
CA LEU A 297 -16.58 -7.45 28.68
C LEU A 297 -16.43 -7.31 30.20
N SER A 298 -17.22 -8.06 30.97
CA SER A 298 -17.09 -8.11 32.43
C SER A 298 -15.69 -8.58 32.86
N SER A 299 -15.19 -9.65 32.22
CA SER A 299 -13.87 -10.20 32.51
C SER A 299 -12.73 -9.29 32.06
N VAL A 300 -12.89 -8.55 30.95
CA VAL A 300 -11.92 -7.55 30.47
C VAL A 300 -11.73 -6.46 31.52
N LYS A 301 -12.82 -5.99 32.14
CA LYS A 301 -12.73 -5.01 33.23
C LYS A 301 -11.91 -5.57 34.40
N THR A 302 -12.23 -6.77 34.87
CA THR A 302 -11.46 -7.43 35.96
C THR A 302 -9.99 -7.63 35.59
N PHE A 303 -9.70 -8.01 34.34
CA PHE A 303 -8.33 -8.17 33.85
C PHE A 303 -7.57 -6.84 33.88
N VAL A 304 -8.15 -5.77 33.32
CA VAL A 304 -7.53 -4.43 33.27
C VAL A 304 -7.30 -3.86 34.67
N ASP A 305 -8.26 -4.04 35.59
CA ASP A 305 -8.14 -3.60 36.98
C ASP A 305 -7.05 -4.37 37.75
N GLY A 306 -6.74 -5.60 37.33
CA GLY A 306 -5.71 -6.46 37.92
C GLY A 306 -4.33 -6.36 37.28
N LEU A 307 -4.14 -5.52 36.25
CA LEU A 307 -2.84 -5.32 35.61
C LEU A 307 -1.87 -4.57 36.54
N ASP A 308 -0.59 -5.00 36.51
CA ASP A 308 0.49 -4.30 37.21
C ASP A 308 0.82 -2.99 36.48
N THR A 309 0.55 -1.85 37.12
CA THR A 309 0.79 -0.52 36.55
C THR A 309 2.27 -0.16 36.42
N ASP A 310 3.16 -0.90 37.09
CA ASP A 310 4.60 -0.71 37.01
C ASP A 310 5.25 -1.59 35.92
N ASP A 311 4.49 -2.48 35.27
CA ASP A 311 4.97 -3.28 34.15
C ASP A 311 5.33 -2.36 32.96
N PRO A 312 6.53 -2.47 32.36
CA PRO A 312 6.91 -1.67 31.19
C PRO A 312 5.98 -1.87 29.97
N ARG A 313 5.23 -2.97 29.92
CA ARG A 313 4.24 -3.30 28.89
C ARG A 313 2.81 -3.02 29.32
N TYR A 314 2.60 -2.36 30.46
CA TYR A 314 1.28 -2.05 30.99
C TYR A 314 0.34 -1.46 29.93
N GLU A 315 0.75 -0.40 29.24
CA GLU A 315 -0.09 0.27 28.24
C GLU A 315 -0.34 -0.60 27.00
N HIS A 316 0.58 -1.50 26.65
CA HIS A 316 0.36 -2.50 25.62
C HIS A 316 -0.74 -3.50 26.05
N HIS A 317 -0.72 -3.97 27.30
CA HIS A 317 -1.75 -4.88 27.82
C HIS A 317 -3.14 -4.22 27.88
N VAL A 318 -3.20 -2.93 28.24
CA VAL A 318 -4.43 -2.14 28.19
C VAL A 318 -4.93 -1.99 26.73
N THR A 319 -4.04 -1.78 25.77
CA THR A 319 -4.38 -1.75 24.33
C THR A 319 -4.87 -3.11 23.81
N GLU A 320 -4.25 -4.22 24.25
CA GLU A 320 -4.73 -5.57 23.93
C GLU A 320 -6.16 -5.81 24.44
N ALA A 321 -6.46 -5.36 25.66
CA ALA A 321 -7.82 -5.38 26.20
C ALA A 321 -8.78 -4.52 25.38
N LEU A 322 -8.37 -3.32 24.96
CA LEU A 322 -9.18 -2.46 24.08
C LEU A 322 -9.51 -3.17 22.76
N TRP A 323 -8.52 -3.83 22.14
CA TRP A 323 -8.72 -4.60 20.91
C TRP A 323 -9.64 -5.80 21.07
N VAL A 324 -9.72 -6.43 22.26
CA VAL A 324 -10.75 -7.45 22.55
C VAL A 324 -12.15 -6.84 22.45
N THR A 325 -12.39 -5.70 23.11
CA THR A 325 -13.71 -5.03 23.08
C THR A 325 -14.07 -4.56 21.65
N TRP A 326 -13.07 -4.08 20.90
CA TRP A 326 -13.24 -3.71 19.50
C TRP A 326 -13.57 -4.91 18.61
N GLY A 327 -12.88 -6.04 18.80
CA GLY A 327 -13.13 -7.28 18.07
C GLY A 327 -14.50 -7.90 18.34
N LEU A 328 -15.13 -7.58 19.47
CA LEU A 328 -16.52 -7.93 19.80
C LEU A 328 -17.55 -6.98 19.18
N ASN A 329 -17.13 -5.90 18.52
CA ASN A 329 -17.99 -4.79 18.10
C ASN A 329 -18.82 -4.25 19.29
N ARG A 330 -18.16 -4.11 20.44
CA ARG A 330 -18.66 -3.56 21.71
C ARG A 330 -17.54 -2.77 22.37
N VAL A 331 -17.10 -1.68 21.74
CA VAL A 331 -15.94 -0.91 22.22
C VAL A 331 -16.24 -0.33 23.59
N ASP A 332 -15.36 -0.61 24.56
CA ASP A 332 -15.40 0.03 25.87
C ASP A 332 -14.87 1.47 25.74
N THR A 333 -15.77 2.45 25.93
CA THR A 333 -15.46 3.86 25.72
C THR A 333 -14.53 4.44 26.77
N ASP A 334 -14.59 3.94 28.00
CA ASP A 334 -13.73 4.41 29.09
C ASP A 334 -12.31 3.89 28.89
N LEU A 335 -12.20 2.61 28.49
CA LEU A 335 -10.93 2.01 28.10
C LEU A 335 -10.33 2.71 26.87
N LEU A 336 -11.15 3.02 25.86
CA LEU A 336 -10.70 3.77 24.68
C LEU A 336 -10.12 5.14 25.08
N LYS A 337 -10.85 5.91 25.91
CA LYS A 337 -10.37 7.21 26.42
C LYS A 337 -9.11 7.07 27.25
N ARG A 338 -8.98 6.01 28.05
CA ARG A 338 -7.76 5.71 28.80
C ARG A 338 -6.57 5.52 27.87
N VAL A 339 -6.70 4.71 26.81
CA VAL A 339 -5.62 4.44 25.86
C VAL A 339 -5.28 5.69 25.01
N LEU A 340 -6.27 6.52 24.66
CA LEU A 340 -6.03 7.82 24.00
C LEU A 340 -5.20 8.79 24.86
N ASN A 341 -5.14 8.58 26.19
CA ASN A 341 -4.35 9.38 27.13
C ASN A 341 -3.13 8.62 27.67
N ALA A 342 -2.73 7.51 27.05
CA ALA A 342 -1.54 6.74 27.40
C ALA A 342 -0.26 7.57 27.22
N LYS A 343 0.81 7.25 27.95
CA LYS A 343 2.13 7.88 27.81
C LYS A 343 2.82 7.45 26.52
N ASP A 344 2.71 6.18 26.15
CA ASP A 344 3.23 5.63 24.91
C ASP A 344 2.37 6.09 23.72
N PHE A 345 2.97 6.86 22.83
CA PHE A 345 2.30 7.37 21.63
C PHE A 345 1.80 6.24 20.72
N ARG A 346 2.39 5.04 20.79
CA ARG A 346 1.98 3.88 19.98
C ARG A 346 0.64 3.34 20.46
N ALA A 347 0.41 3.35 21.78
CA ALA A 347 -0.88 3.03 22.37
C ALA A 347 -1.94 4.06 21.93
N ARG A 348 -1.62 5.36 22.01
CA ARG A 348 -2.51 6.43 21.54
C ARG A 348 -2.87 6.28 20.06
N ALA A 349 -1.89 6.03 19.19
CA ALA A 349 -2.09 5.80 17.77
C ALA A 349 -3.00 4.57 17.50
N ALA A 350 -2.76 3.46 18.21
CA ALA A 350 -3.61 2.27 18.12
C ALA A 350 -5.07 2.56 18.53
N ALA A 351 -5.29 3.41 19.55
CA ALA A 351 -6.64 3.84 19.93
C ALA A 351 -7.31 4.75 18.88
N VAL A 352 -6.55 5.59 18.18
CA VAL A 352 -7.06 6.38 17.05
C VAL A 352 -7.52 5.47 15.90
N GLN A 353 -6.84 4.34 15.65
CA GLN A 353 -7.33 3.35 14.68
C GLN A 353 -8.64 2.70 15.12
N VAL A 354 -8.80 2.39 16.41
CA VAL A 354 -10.09 1.93 16.95
C VAL A 354 -11.16 3.00 16.70
N LEU A 355 -10.88 4.27 16.99
CA LEU A 355 -11.79 5.39 16.71
C LEU A 355 -12.22 5.45 15.25
N ARG A 356 -11.28 5.33 14.29
CA ARG A 356 -11.59 5.33 12.84
C ARG A 356 -12.69 4.31 12.52
N TYR A 357 -12.59 3.11 13.05
CA TYR A 357 -13.49 2.00 12.70
C TYR A 357 -14.72 1.86 13.57
N ALA A 358 -14.70 2.44 14.77
CA ALA A 358 -15.76 2.31 15.77
C ALA A 358 -16.65 3.55 15.90
N GLY A 359 -16.52 4.57 15.05
CA GLY A 359 -17.29 5.81 15.13
C GLY A 359 -18.81 5.66 15.29
N HIS A 360 -19.41 4.60 14.72
CA HIS A 360 -20.84 4.29 14.90
C HIS A 360 -21.25 3.95 16.34
N GLN A 361 -20.29 3.68 17.22
CA GLN A 361 -20.48 3.45 18.67
C GLN A 361 -20.03 4.63 19.53
N ILE A 362 -19.34 5.62 18.96
CA ILE A 362 -18.66 6.69 19.69
C ILE A 362 -19.23 8.04 19.24
N PRO A 363 -20.27 8.59 19.91
CA PRO A 363 -20.89 9.86 19.50
C PRO A 363 -19.93 11.04 19.46
N GLU A 364 -18.91 11.04 20.31
CA GLU A 364 -17.87 12.07 20.43
C GLU A 364 -16.61 11.76 19.58
N GLN A 365 -16.72 10.89 18.56
CA GLN A 365 -15.59 10.47 17.72
C GLN A 365 -14.80 11.66 17.16
N ALA A 366 -15.48 12.66 16.61
CA ALA A 366 -14.83 13.81 16.00
C ALA A 366 -14.08 14.68 17.03
N ASP A 367 -14.62 14.82 18.25
CA ASP A 367 -13.96 15.58 19.33
C ASP A 367 -12.69 14.85 19.81
N LEU A 368 -12.74 13.52 19.92
CA LEU A 368 -11.59 12.70 20.27
C LEU A 368 -10.51 12.72 19.17
N LEU A 369 -10.93 12.68 17.90
CA LEU A 369 -10.01 12.82 16.76
C LEU A 369 -9.40 14.23 16.69
N MET A 370 -10.16 15.27 17.01
CA MET A 370 -9.66 16.65 17.12
C MET A 370 -8.58 16.77 18.21
N ALA A 371 -8.75 16.09 19.34
CA ALA A 371 -7.71 16.04 20.37
C ALA A 371 -6.46 15.31 19.88
N ALA A 372 -6.60 14.14 19.25
CA ALA A 372 -5.49 13.36 18.70
C ALA A 372 -4.74 14.08 17.56
N ALA A 373 -5.44 14.89 16.75
CA ALA A 373 -4.83 15.73 15.72
C ALA A 373 -3.87 16.79 16.29
N LYS A 374 -3.99 17.11 17.59
CA LYS A 374 -3.14 18.06 18.30
C LYS A 374 -2.10 17.38 19.20
N ASP A 375 -1.96 16.06 19.10
CA ASP A 375 -0.98 15.31 19.87
C ASP A 375 0.45 15.81 19.61
N GLU A 376 1.29 15.75 20.64
CA GLU A 376 2.70 16.12 20.53
C GLU A 376 3.44 15.22 19.52
N ASN A 377 3.07 13.93 19.48
CA ASN A 377 3.72 12.95 18.64
C ASN A 377 3.12 12.94 17.22
N PRO A 378 3.95 13.07 16.17
CA PRO A 378 3.47 13.18 14.80
C PRO A 378 2.77 11.89 14.30
N ARG A 379 3.05 10.70 14.86
CA ARG A 379 2.34 9.47 14.50
C ARG A 379 0.87 9.50 14.91
N VAL A 380 0.57 9.97 16.13
CA VAL A 380 -0.81 10.09 16.60
C VAL A 380 -1.58 11.10 15.74
N ARG A 381 -0.93 12.21 15.37
CA ARG A 381 -1.51 13.19 14.44
C ARG A 381 -1.78 12.59 13.06
N LEU A 382 -0.85 11.77 12.54
CA LEU A 382 -1.01 11.08 11.26
C LEU A 382 -2.19 10.10 11.28
N ASP A 383 -2.30 9.26 12.30
CA ASP A 383 -3.45 8.37 12.47
C ASP A 383 -4.77 9.18 12.58
N ALA A 384 -4.77 10.34 13.25
CA ALA A 384 -5.95 11.20 13.40
C ALA A 384 -6.36 11.87 12.09
N LEU A 385 -5.40 12.40 11.34
CA LEU A 385 -5.53 12.90 9.96
C LEU A 385 -6.19 11.85 9.07
N VAL A 386 -5.65 10.62 9.11
CA VAL A 386 -6.14 9.54 8.27
C VAL A 386 -7.55 9.15 8.68
N ALA A 387 -7.82 8.99 9.98
CA ALA A 387 -9.16 8.69 10.49
C ALA A 387 -10.18 9.77 10.11
N ALA A 388 -9.81 11.05 10.21
CA ALA A 388 -10.67 12.19 9.87
C ALA A 388 -11.03 12.25 8.38
N SER A 389 -10.18 11.73 7.49
CA SER A 389 -10.50 11.64 6.06
C SER A 389 -11.71 10.75 5.74
N TRP A 390 -12.13 9.90 6.69
CA TRP A 390 -13.30 9.02 6.57
C TRP A 390 -14.59 9.62 7.16
N LEU A 391 -14.52 10.84 7.71
CA LEU A 391 -15.69 11.59 8.17
C LEU A 391 -16.29 12.42 7.03
N ASP A 392 -17.46 13.01 7.26
CA ASP A 392 -17.99 14.03 6.35
C ASP A 392 -17.12 15.29 6.39
N GLU A 393 -17.18 16.09 5.31
CA GLU A 393 -16.38 17.29 5.12
C GLU A 393 -16.42 18.25 6.33
N LYS A 394 -17.60 18.46 6.94
CA LYS A 394 -17.77 19.43 8.04
C LYS A 394 -17.02 19.03 9.30
N MET A 395 -16.89 17.72 9.54
CA MET A 395 -16.19 17.18 10.70
C MET A 395 -14.72 16.89 10.39
N GLY A 396 -14.45 16.32 9.21
CA GLY A 396 -13.12 15.86 8.82
C GLY A 396 -12.13 16.99 8.53
N VAL A 397 -12.56 18.02 7.78
CA VAL A 397 -11.65 19.12 7.37
C VAL A 397 -11.05 19.85 8.57
N PRO A 398 -11.83 20.29 9.59
CA PRO A 398 -11.25 20.96 10.76
C PRO A 398 -10.21 20.11 11.52
N ILE A 399 -10.42 18.79 11.61
CA ILE A 399 -9.49 17.88 12.30
C ILE A 399 -8.19 17.75 11.50
N ILE A 400 -8.28 17.56 10.19
CA ILE A 400 -7.10 17.47 9.32
C ILE A 400 -6.32 18.78 9.37
N GLU A 401 -6.99 19.93 9.24
CA GLU A 401 -6.36 21.24 9.33
C GLU A 401 -5.66 21.45 10.68
N ALA A 402 -6.25 21.00 11.79
CA ALA A 402 -5.62 21.05 13.10
C ALA A 402 -4.31 20.23 13.15
N ALA A 403 -4.25 19.05 12.52
CA ALA A 403 -3.01 18.28 12.40
C ALA A 403 -1.93 19.02 11.60
N GLY A 404 -2.33 19.78 10.57
CA GLY A 404 -1.44 20.58 9.72
C GLY A 404 -0.96 21.91 10.34
N GLN A 405 -1.50 22.32 11.49
CA GLN A 405 -1.02 23.51 12.23
C GLN A 405 0.30 23.23 12.96
N LEU A 406 0.64 21.96 13.16
CA LEU A 406 1.89 21.51 13.76
C LEU A 406 2.86 21.03 12.64
N PRO A 407 4.18 20.95 12.91
CA PRO A 407 5.13 20.48 11.91
C PRO A 407 4.75 19.11 11.33
N MET A 408 4.80 19.00 10.00
CA MET A 408 4.53 17.77 9.26
C MET A 408 5.80 17.25 8.61
N ASP A 409 6.12 15.99 8.89
CA ASP A 409 7.19 15.28 8.20
C ASP A 409 6.72 14.71 6.84
N ASP A 410 7.65 14.09 6.11
CA ASP A 410 7.42 13.56 4.77
C ASP A 410 6.38 12.42 4.70
N TRP A 411 6.11 11.73 5.81
CA TRP A 411 5.04 10.73 5.87
C TRP A 411 3.66 11.38 5.90
N MET A 412 3.56 12.60 6.43
CA MET A 412 2.28 13.30 6.63
C MET A 412 1.87 14.19 5.45
N GLN A 413 2.83 14.83 4.78
CA GLN A 413 2.56 15.89 3.79
C GLN A 413 1.61 15.46 2.66
N LYS A 414 1.94 14.39 1.93
CA LYS A 414 1.09 13.94 0.80
C LYS A 414 -0.27 13.41 1.26
N PRO A 415 -0.36 12.56 2.30
CA PRO A 415 -1.66 12.15 2.83
C PRO A 415 -2.52 13.32 3.31
N TYR A 416 -1.93 14.34 3.93
CA TYR A 416 -2.61 15.56 4.34
C TYR A 416 -3.22 16.29 3.15
N GLU A 417 -2.43 16.56 2.11
CA GLU A 417 -2.88 17.24 0.88
C GLU A 417 -3.99 16.44 0.19
N ALA A 418 -3.81 15.13 0.04
CA ALA A 418 -4.79 14.26 -0.59
C ALA A 418 -6.09 14.14 0.23
N ALA A 419 -6.00 14.00 1.55
CA ALA A 419 -7.18 13.89 2.42
C ALA A 419 -8.03 15.16 2.38
N LEU A 420 -7.41 16.34 2.44
CA LEU A 420 -8.13 17.62 2.29
C LEU A 420 -8.78 17.75 0.91
N ALA A 421 -8.05 17.42 -0.16
CA ALA A 421 -8.59 17.46 -1.51
C ALA A 421 -9.80 16.54 -1.64
N HIS A 422 -9.69 15.30 -1.15
CA HIS A 422 -10.74 14.30 -1.26
C HIS A 422 -12.01 14.70 -0.52
N LEU A 423 -11.90 15.20 0.72
CA LEU A 423 -13.05 15.67 1.49
C LEU A 423 -13.75 16.85 0.83
N LYS A 424 -13.01 17.72 0.15
CA LYS A 424 -13.55 18.87 -0.60
C LYS A 424 -14.00 18.50 -2.02
N GLY A 425 -13.95 17.21 -2.40
CA GLY A 425 -14.50 16.72 -3.65
C GLY A 425 -13.60 16.84 -4.88
N TYR A 426 -12.30 17.10 -4.73
CA TYR A 426 -11.31 17.14 -5.82
C TYR A 426 -10.10 16.22 -5.53
N ASN A 427 -9.19 16.07 -6.49
CA ASN A 427 -7.99 15.23 -6.31
C ASN A 427 -6.77 16.09 -5.95
N MET A 428 -5.77 15.47 -5.31
CA MET A 428 -4.49 16.12 -5.06
C MET A 428 -3.90 16.68 -6.37
N GLY A 429 -3.42 17.93 -6.35
CA GLY A 429 -2.93 18.63 -7.56
C GLY A 429 -4.01 19.36 -8.38
N GLN A 430 -5.29 19.19 -8.04
CA GLN A 430 -6.41 19.94 -8.61
C GLN A 430 -6.83 21.12 -7.72
N ASP A 431 -7.44 22.13 -8.33
CA ASP A 431 -8.16 23.20 -7.62
C ASP A 431 -9.57 22.72 -7.16
N GLU A 432 -10.28 23.56 -6.40
CA GLU A 432 -11.63 23.27 -5.90
C GLU A 432 -12.67 23.05 -7.02
N SER A 433 -12.36 23.43 -8.26
CA SER A 433 -13.18 23.14 -9.44
C SER A 433 -12.86 21.78 -10.07
N GLY A 434 -11.92 21.01 -9.50
CA GLY A 434 -11.46 19.72 -9.99
C GLY A 434 -10.51 19.83 -11.18
N LYS A 435 -9.92 21.01 -11.46
CA LYS A 435 -9.01 21.21 -12.60
C LYS A 435 -7.57 21.25 -12.12
N THR A 436 -6.64 20.75 -12.93
CA THR A 436 -5.20 20.80 -12.68
C THR A 436 -4.74 22.22 -12.31
N LYS A 437 -3.97 22.36 -11.23
CA LYS A 437 -3.42 23.65 -10.82
C LYS A 437 -2.41 24.14 -11.85
N THR A 438 -2.58 25.36 -12.36
CA THR A 438 -1.68 25.96 -13.34
C THR A 438 -1.76 27.48 -13.30
N ASP A 439 -0.63 28.14 -13.56
CA ASP A 439 -0.53 29.60 -13.73
C ASP A 439 -0.88 30.04 -15.17
N LEU A 440 -1.12 29.09 -16.08
CA LEU A 440 -1.53 29.39 -17.46
C LEU A 440 -2.95 29.96 -17.51
N GLU A 441 -3.19 30.84 -18.48
CA GLU A 441 -4.49 31.49 -18.69
C GLU A 441 -5.05 31.26 -20.11
N GLY A 442 -6.33 31.59 -20.31
CA GLY A 442 -6.96 31.58 -21.63
C GLY A 442 -6.90 30.24 -22.36
N VAL A 443 -6.48 30.26 -23.63
CA VAL A 443 -6.36 29.06 -24.48
C VAL A 443 -5.30 28.10 -23.95
N ALA A 444 -4.19 28.61 -23.42
CA ALA A 444 -3.11 27.80 -22.86
C ALA A 444 -3.59 26.97 -21.66
N LYS A 445 -4.42 27.54 -20.78
CA LYS A 445 -5.04 26.81 -19.67
C LYS A 445 -5.94 25.68 -20.16
N LYS A 446 -6.74 25.92 -21.20
CA LYS A 446 -7.64 24.90 -21.78
C LYS A 446 -6.84 23.72 -22.34
N LEU A 447 -5.80 24.02 -23.11
CA LEU A 447 -4.89 23.02 -23.69
C LEU A 447 -4.14 22.25 -22.60
N PHE A 448 -3.68 22.93 -21.54
CA PHE A 448 -2.99 22.30 -20.41
C PHE A 448 -3.88 21.27 -19.70
N VAL A 449 -5.11 21.66 -19.35
CA VAL A 449 -6.06 20.77 -18.66
C VAL A 449 -6.46 19.58 -19.55
N ALA A 450 -6.71 19.81 -20.84
CA ALA A 450 -6.98 18.71 -21.78
C ALA A 450 -5.76 17.80 -21.98
N GLY A 451 -4.56 18.38 -21.96
CA GLY A 451 -3.30 17.68 -22.13
C GLY A 451 -2.94 16.75 -20.99
N GLU A 452 -3.33 17.08 -19.76
CA GLU A 452 -3.15 16.21 -18.59
C GLU A 452 -3.87 14.87 -18.78
N GLU A 453 -5.12 14.90 -19.23
CA GLU A 453 -5.89 13.68 -19.45
C GLU A 453 -5.25 12.81 -20.54
N ILE A 454 -4.88 13.40 -21.68
CA ILE A 454 -4.22 12.69 -22.79
C ILE A 454 -2.89 12.08 -22.35
N TYR A 455 -2.08 12.82 -21.57
CA TYR A 455 -0.81 12.33 -21.05
C TYR A 455 -1.00 11.07 -20.22
N ASN A 456 -2.04 11.06 -19.38
CA ASN A 456 -2.34 10.00 -18.42
C ASN A 456 -3.13 8.81 -19.01
N ARG A 457 -3.50 8.82 -20.30
CA ARG A 457 -4.12 7.65 -20.95
C ARG A 457 -3.15 6.47 -20.98
N GLU A 458 -3.61 5.29 -20.60
CA GLU A 458 -2.82 4.07 -20.72
C GLU A 458 -2.45 3.81 -22.19
N GLY A 459 -1.18 3.46 -22.45
CA GLY A 459 -0.64 3.28 -23.79
C GLY A 459 -0.15 4.58 -24.46
N TYR A 460 -0.28 5.74 -23.79
CA TYR A 460 0.20 7.04 -24.26
C TYR A 460 1.51 7.42 -23.54
N CYS A 461 1.67 8.71 -23.19
CA CYS A 461 2.91 9.27 -22.71
C CYS A 461 3.32 8.72 -21.33
N VAL A 462 2.36 8.61 -20.40
CA VAL A 462 2.61 8.20 -19.00
C VAL A 462 3.21 6.80 -18.90
N THR A 463 2.86 5.89 -19.81
CA THR A 463 3.33 4.49 -19.79
C THR A 463 4.85 4.39 -19.85
N CYS A 464 5.50 5.26 -20.63
CA CYS A 464 6.96 5.27 -20.76
C CYS A 464 7.61 6.34 -19.87
N HIS A 465 7.04 7.55 -19.84
CA HIS A 465 7.66 8.71 -19.18
C HIS A 465 7.32 8.84 -17.69
N GLN A 466 6.41 8.01 -17.18
CA GLN A 466 5.96 7.94 -15.78
C GLN A 466 5.22 9.20 -15.30
N PRO A 467 4.38 9.09 -14.24
CA PRO A 467 3.63 10.25 -13.73
C PRO A 467 4.50 11.41 -13.21
N ASP A 468 5.79 11.19 -12.95
CA ASP A 468 6.73 12.23 -12.53
C ASP A 468 7.59 12.78 -13.69
N GLY A 469 7.38 12.29 -14.92
CA GLY A 469 8.11 12.69 -16.10
C GLY A 469 9.58 12.25 -16.11
N LYS A 470 10.04 11.40 -15.18
CA LYS A 470 11.45 10.97 -15.12
C LYS A 470 11.76 9.74 -15.99
N GLY A 471 10.74 9.12 -16.55
CA GLY A 471 10.89 7.88 -17.32
C GLY A 471 11.42 6.72 -16.48
N LEU A 472 11.86 5.67 -17.16
CA LEU A 472 12.45 4.47 -16.56
C LEU A 472 13.79 4.21 -17.23
N SER A 473 14.84 4.89 -16.77
CA SER A 473 16.18 4.78 -17.39
C SER A 473 16.70 3.34 -17.49
N ALA A 474 16.44 2.49 -16.48
CA ALA A 474 16.81 1.07 -16.52
C ALA A 474 16.06 0.27 -17.63
N SER A 475 14.86 0.73 -18.01
CA SER A 475 14.04 0.16 -19.08
C SER A 475 14.21 0.91 -20.40
N GLN A 476 15.18 1.82 -20.50
CA GLN A 476 15.47 2.64 -21.68
C GLN A 476 14.36 3.62 -22.10
N PHE A 477 13.52 4.06 -21.14
CA PHE A 477 12.56 5.14 -21.38
C PHE A 477 13.12 6.47 -20.86
N PRO A 478 13.31 7.48 -21.74
CA PRO A 478 13.97 8.73 -21.37
C PRO A 478 13.08 9.65 -20.51
N PRO A 479 13.68 10.54 -19.70
CA PRO A 479 12.94 11.57 -18.98
C PRO A 479 12.37 12.63 -19.93
N LEU A 480 11.31 13.29 -19.48
CA LEU A 480 10.77 14.56 -20.00
C LEU A 480 11.03 15.74 -19.04
N ALA A 481 11.18 15.44 -17.75
CA ALA A 481 11.43 16.42 -16.72
C ALA A 481 12.79 17.10 -16.92
N GLY A 482 12.78 18.43 -17.03
CA GLY A 482 13.98 19.26 -17.14
C GLY A 482 14.71 19.18 -18.49
N GLN A 483 14.17 18.48 -19.49
CA GLN A 483 14.89 18.21 -20.74
C GLN A 483 14.70 19.34 -21.78
N GLU A 484 15.79 19.80 -22.40
CA GLU A 484 15.76 20.79 -23.47
C GLU A 484 15.10 20.27 -24.77
N TRP A 485 15.04 18.94 -24.93
CA TRP A 485 14.21 18.30 -25.95
C TRP A 485 12.72 18.63 -25.81
N VAL A 486 12.26 18.92 -24.58
CA VAL A 486 10.88 19.29 -24.26
C VAL A 486 10.70 20.79 -24.30
N THR A 487 11.57 21.57 -23.65
CA THR A 487 11.37 23.02 -23.46
C THR A 487 11.89 23.87 -24.61
N GLY A 488 12.81 23.36 -25.42
CA GLY A 488 13.39 24.01 -26.60
C GLY A 488 12.43 24.07 -27.81
N SER A 489 12.93 23.68 -29.00
CA SER A 489 12.18 23.80 -30.26
C SER A 489 10.81 23.10 -30.21
N LYS A 490 9.75 23.89 -30.44
CA LYS A 490 8.37 23.37 -30.55
C LYS A 490 8.22 22.44 -31.74
N GLU A 491 8.88 22.75 -32.87
CA GLU A 491 8.80 21.92 -34.07
C GLU A 491 9.46 20.56 -33.88
N ARG A 492 10.64 20.53 -33.24
CA ARG A 492 11.31 19.28 -32.85
C ARG A 492 10.37 18.40 -32.03
N LEU A 493 9.78 18.97 -30.99
CA LEU A 493 8.87 18.24 -30.10
C LEU A 493 7.60 17.76 -30.81
N ILE A 494 7.03 18.57 -31.72
CA ILE A 494 5.86 18.17 -32.51
C ILE A 494 6.22 17.04 -33.48
N LYS A 495 7.34 17.16 -34.20
CA LYS A 495 7.78 16.15 -35.18
C LYS A 495 8.02 14.79 -34.50
N LEU A 496 8.72 14.76 -33.36
CA LEU A 496 8.97 13.52 -32.63
C LEU A 496 7.70 12.94 -32.02
N ALA A 497 6.74 13.75 -31.58
CA ALA A 497 5.44 13.24 -31.11
C ALA A 497 4.59 12.64 -32.24
N LEU A 498 4.60 13.26 -33.42
CA LEU A 498 3.80 12.82 -34.56
C LEU A 498 4.33 11.55 -35.22
N LYS A 499 5.65 11.44 -35.40
CA LYS A 499 6.30 10.36 -36.16
C LYS A 499 7.12 9.41 -35.28
N GLY A 500 7.19 9.66 -33.97
CA GLY A 500 8.00 8.88 -33.06
C GLY A 500 9.49 9.16 -33.22
N LEU A 501 10.30 8.50 -32.39
CA LEU A 501 11.74 8.67 -32.31
C LEU A 501 12.41 7.32 -32.15
N MET A 502 13.45 7.05 -32.94
CA MET A 502 14.29 5.87 -32.81
C MET A 502 15.73 6.32 -32.57
N GLY A 503 16.34 5.82 -31.48
CA GLY A 503 17.68 6.23 -31.03
C GLY A 503 18.82 5.94 -32.03
N PRO A 504 20.06 6.30 -31.67
CA PRO A 504 20.51 6.64 -30.31
C PRO A 504 20.22 8.08 -29.89
N LEU A 505 19.88 8.27 -28.62
CA LEU A 505 19.66 9.57 -27.96
C LEU A 505 20.54 9.66 -26.70
N GLU A 506 21.15 10.81 -26.45
CA GLU A 506 21.93 11.08 -25.22
C GLU A 506 21.21 12.16 -24.40
N LEU A 507 20.96 11.90 -23.11
CA LEU A 507 20.38 12.85 -22.16
C LEU A 507 21.06 12.68 -20.80
N ASP A 508 21.46 13.78 -20.14
CA ASP A 508 22.05 13.78 -18.80
C ASP A 508 23.15 12.72 -18.59
N ASP A 509 24.10 12.66 -19.54
CA ASP A 509 25.20 11.67 -19.57
C ASP A 509 24.77 10.19 -19.65
N LYS A 510 23.51 9.92 -20.04
CA LYS A 510 22.98 8.58 -20.29
C LYS A 510 22.62 8.36 -21.75
N SER A 511 23.02 7.20 -22.24
CA SER A 511 22.75 6.74 -23.60
C SER A 511 21.48 5.89 -23.67
N TYR A 512 20.60 6.27 -24.61
CA TYR A 512 19.37 5.57 -24.96
C TYR A 512 19.51 5.00 -26.38
N PRO A 513 19.89 3.71 -26.53
CA PRO A 513 20.32 3.16 -27.82
C PRO A 513 19.19 2.96 -28.83
N GLY A 514 17.92 3.18 -28.45
CA GLY A 514 16.77 3.06 -29.37
C GLY A 514 16.23 1.65 -29.58
N GLN A 515 16.47 0.72 -28.66
CA GLN A 515 15.92 -0.65 -28.73
C GLN A 515 14.39 -0.69 -28.66
N VAL A 516 13.77 0.29 -28.00
CA VAL A 516 12.33 0.51 -28.01
C VAL A 516 12.07 1.87 -28.65
N PRO A 517 11.40 1.94 -29.80
CA PRO A 517 11.09 3.22 -30.44
C PRO A 517 9.98 3.95 -29.67
N MET A 518 10.01 5.28 -29.69
CA MET A 518 8.89 6.09 -29.22
C MET A 518 7.73 5.97 -30.21
N THR A 519 6.54 5.62 -29.72
CA THR A 519 5.32 5.45 -30.50
C THR A 519 4.97 6.72 -31.29
N PRO A 520 4.61 6.61 -32.60
CA PRO A 520 4.13 7.74 -33.38
C PRO A 520 2.66 8.03 -33.10
N PHE A 521 2.34 9.17 -32.48
CA PHE A 521 0.97 9.53 -32.13
C PHE A 521 0.20 10.25 -33.24
N GLY A 522 0.84 10.55 -34.38
CA GLY A 522 0.21 11.29 -35.47
C GLY A 522 -1.03 10.61 -36.06
N GLY A 523 -1.13 9.29 -36.02
CA GLY A 523 -2.32 8.55 -36.45
C GLY A 523 -3.39 8.39 -35.37
N MET A 524 -3.08 8.71 -34.12
CA MET A 524 -3.95 8.47 -32.96
C MET A 524 -4.55 9.77 -32.41
N LEU A 525 -3.84 10.89 -32.53
CA LEU A 525 -4.22 12.18 -31.98
C LEU A 525 -4.36 13.24 -33.07
N ASN A 526 -5.41 14.06 -32.98
CA ASN A 526 -5.61 15.20 -33.84
C ASN A 526 -4.71 16.39 -33.45
N ASP A 527 -4.77 17.50 -34.21
CA ASP A 527 -3.90 18.67 -33.99
C ASP A 527 -4.11 19.34 -32.63
N GLU A 528 -5.36 19.41 -32.16
CA GLU A 528 -5.71 19.98 -30.86
C GLU A 528 -5.25 19.08 -29.71
N GLU A 529 -5.37 17.77 -29.85
CA GLU A 529 -4.91 16.79 -28.86
C GLU A 529 -3.39 16.77 -28.72
N ILE A 530 -2.65 16.80 -29.84
CA ILE A 530 -1.18 16.92 -29.82
C ILE A 530 -0.77 18.26 -29.18
N ALA A 531 -1.41 19.37 -29.56
CA ALA A 531 -1.13 20.67 -28.97
C ALA A 531 -1.39 20.68 -27.44
N SER A 532 -2.46 20.01 -27.01
CA SER A 532 -2.83 19.88 -25.60
C SER A 532 -1.78 19.12 -24.81
N VAL A 533 -1.46 17.87 -25.20
CA VAL A 533 -0.51 17.03 -24.47
C VAL A 533 0.90 17.64 -24.44
N LEU A 534 1.35 18.26 -25.52
CA LEU A 534 2.66 18.90 -25.56
C LEU A 534 2.69 20.21 -24.76
N THR A 535 1.58 20.95 -24.68
CA THR A 535 1.45 22.10 -23.77
C THR A 535 1.54 21.67 -22.31
N PHE A 536 0.87 20.56 -21.94
CA PHE A 536 0.98 19.96 -20.62
C PHE A 536 2.41 19.54 -20.29
N VAL A 537 3.06 18.75 -21.15
CA VAL A 537 4.44 18.27 -20.94
C VAL A 537 5.44 19.43 -20.80
N ARG A 538 5.25 20.54 -21.53
CA ARG A 538 6.10 21.74 -21.45
C ARG A 538 5.92 22.58 -20.19
N ASN A 539 4.84 22.35 -19.43
CA ASN A 539 4.48 23.13 -18.24
C ASN A 539 4.27 22.26 -16.98
N THR A 540 4.78 21.03 -17.00
CA THR A 540 4.70 20.06 -15.89
C THR A 540 6.08 19.50 -15.59
N PHE A 541 6.25 18.77 -14.48
CA PHE A 541 7.52 18.14 -14.07
C PHE A 541 8.67 19.13 -13.80
N GLY A 542 8.33 20.37 -13.43
CA GLY A 542 9.28 21.47 -13.28
C GLY A 542 9.61 22.19 -14.58
N ASN A 543 9.07 21.75 -15.73
CA ASN A 543 9.20 22.46 -17.00
C ASN A 543 8.36 23.74 -16.99
N LYS A 544 8.88 24.79 -17.62
CA LYS A 544 8.17 26.05 -17.83
C LYS A 544 8.53 26.62 -19.19
N ALA A 545 7.65 26.45 -20.17
CA ALA A 545 7.89 26.90 -21.53
C ALA A 545 6.58 27.24 -22.26
N ASP A 546 6.68 28.07 -23.31
CA ASP A 546 5.50 28.53 -24.05
C ASP A 546 4.62 27.37 -24.56
N PRO A 547 3.29 27.52 -24.54
CA PRO A 547 2.36 26.50 -25.02
C PRO A 547 2.54 26.23 -26.52
N ILE A 548 2.11 25.04 -26.93
CA ILE A 548 1.98 24.67 -28.35
C ILE A 548 0.51 24.81 -28.73
N LEU A 549 0.23 25.57 -29.78
CA LEU A 549 -1.13 25.81 -30.27
C LEU A 549 -1.49 24.85 -31.42
N PRO A 550 -2.77 24.50 -31.61
CA PRO A 550 -3.22 23.58 -32.66
C PRO A 550 -2.77 23.98 -34.07
N GLU A 551 -2.71 25.28 -34.35
CA GLU A 551 -2.30 25.83 -35.64
C GLU A 551 -0.86 25.48 -35.97
N LYS A 552 0.04 25.49 -34.98
CA LYS A 552 1.44 25.12 -35.17
C LYS A 552 1.60 23.62 -35.40
N VAL A 553 0.79 22.81 -34.72
CA VAL A 553 0.78 21.36 -34.96
C VAL A 553 0.33 21.05 -36.38
N LYS A 554 -0.75 21.71 -36.84
CA LYS A 554 -1.26 21.56 -38.19
C LYS A 554 -0.21 21.94 -39.24
N GLU A 555 0.48 23.06 -39.05
CA GLU A 555 1.58 23.51 -39.91
C GLU A 555 2.70 22.46 -40.01
N VAL A 556 3.15 21.93 -38.86
CA VAL A 556 4.21 20.90 -38.82
C VAL A 556 3.73 19.59 -39.42
N ARG A 557 2.48 19.19 -39.17
CA ARG A 557 1.90 17.96 -39.72
C ARG A 557 1.85 18.00 -41.24
N GLU A 558 1.47 19.13 -41.82
CA GLU A 558 1.46 19.32 -43.28
C GLU A 558 2.89 19.31 -43.86
N SER A 559 3.85 19.93 -43.17
CA SER A 559 5.24 19.99 -43.66
C SER A 559 5.95 18.63 -43.65
N ILE A 560 5.48 17.68 -42.85
CA ILE A 560 6.06 16.32 -42.74
C ILE A 560 5.13 15.22 -43.30
N LYS A 561 4.11 15.58 -44.11
CA LYS A 561 3.13 14.60 -44.61
C LYS A 561 3.77 13.44 -45.37
N ASP A 562 4.84 13.72 -46.10
CA ASP A 562 5.57 12.74 -46.93
C ASP A 562 6.68 12.01 -46.15
N LYS A 563 6.89 12.34 -44.86
CA LYS A 563 7.86 11.65 -44.00
C LYS A 563 7.33 10.27 -43.63
N GLU A 564 8.05 9.23 -44.05
CA GLU A 564 7.81 7.85 -43.63
C GLU A 564 8.75 7.42 -42.49
N GLY A 565 8.23 6.55 -41.63
CA GLY A 565 8.97 5.98 -40.49
C GLY A 565 9.28 6.97 -39.36
N PHE A 566 10.13 6.54 -38.44
CA PHE A 566 10.58 7.30 -37.29
C PHE A 566 11.57 8.41 -37.68
N TYR A 567 11.67 9.43 -36.84
CA TYR A 567 12.83 10.31 -36.83
C TYR A 567 13.99 9.67 -36.08
N SER A 568 15.22 10.01 -36.47
CA SER A 568 16.39 9.84 -35.60
C SER A 568 16.70 11.14 -34.84
N PRO A 569 17.32 11.07 -33.65
CA PRO A 569 17.78 12.28 -32.95
C PRO A 569 18.72 13.15 -33.80
N ALA A 570 19.61 12.54 -34.59
CA ALA A 570 20.52 13.27 -35.47
C ALA A 570 19.78 14.07 -36.55
N GLU A 571 18.78 13.46 -37.21
CA GLU A 571 17.93 14.11 -38.21
C GLU A 571 17.20 15.32 -37.62
N LEU A 572 16.61 15.17 -36.43
CA LEU A 572 15.91 16.27 -35.77
C LEU A 572 16.84 17.38 -35.28
N LEU A 573 18.07 17.06 -34.86
CA LEU A 573 19.05 18.05 -34.41
C LEU A 573 19.67 18.81 -35.58
N GLU A 574 19.79 18.20 -36.76
CA GLU A 574 20.22 18.88 -37.97
C GLU A 574 19.18 19.93 -38.41
N GLU A 575 17.90 19.57 -38.36
CA GLU A 575 16.82 20.49 -38.70
C GLU A 575 16.52 21.52 -37.59
N HIS A 576 16.61 21.10 -36.33
CA HIS A 576 16.26 21.88 -35.13
C HIS A 576 17.34 21.68 -34.04
N PRO A 577 18.44 22.44 -34.10
CA PRO A 577 19.50 22.39 -33.09
C PRO A 577 18.99 22.64 -31.67
N MET A 578 19.73 22.17 -30.65
CA MET A 578 19.29 22.19 -29.24
C MET A 578 18.81 23.55 -28.77
#